data_AF-A0A1G1SQ71-F1
#
_entry.id   AF-A0A1G1SQ71-F1
#
_cell.length_a   1.000
_cell.length_b   1.000
_cell.length_c   1.000
_cell.angle_alpha   90.00
_cell.angle_beta   90.00
_cell.angle_gamma   90.00
#
_symmetry.space_group_name_H-M   'P 1'
#
loop_
_entity.id
_entity.type
_entity.pdbx_description
1 polymer ?
#
loop_
_entity_poly.entity_id
_entity_poly.type
_entity_poly.pdbx_seq_one_letter_code
_entity_poly.pdbx_strand_id
1 'polypeptide(L)'
;MSTPHYPAGTVRALLPTAHVSDATRAALQQRLDAPADYTPQFLAPEAFALLEAVAACLFPQPDRPERPIPLAPSVDERLLEGRSDGWRYDALPPDRETYRLGLGAIQETAQALFQQDFPTLGAEQQQRVMQAVADGTPPGATWQTLDASRFFEEMLAELTEIYYAHPLAQEEIGYVGMADLPAWTKIGLNEKEDREVPMGE
;
A
#
# COMPACT_ATOMS: atom_id res chain seq x y z
N MET A 1 -3.71 12.95 -20.04
CA MET A 1 -3.06 12.03 -19.07
C MET A 1 -2.56 10.85 -19.88
N SER A 2 -1.33 10.41 -19.67
CA SER A 2 -0.76 9.28 -20.44
C SER A 2 -1.46 8.01 -19.98
N THR A 3 -1.92 7.19 -20.93
CA THR A 3 -2.45 5.86 -20.63
C THR A 3 -1.36 5.07 -19.90
N PRO A 4 -1.67 4.35 -18.81
CA PRO A 4 -0.69 3.50 -18.15
C PRO A 4 -0.07 2.55 -19.17
N HIS A 5 1.25 2.62 -19.31
CA HIS A 5 2.00 1.70 -20.16
C HIS A 5 2.43 0.52 -19.30
N TYR A 6 1.65 -0.55 -19.36
CA TYR A 6 2.02 -1.82 -18.75
C TYR A 6 2.90 -2.61 -19.74
N PRO A 7 4.05 -3.15 -19.32
CA PRO A 7 4.87 -3.99 -20.18
C PRO A 7 4.06 -5.18 -20.68
N ALA A 8 4.17 -5.49 -21.97
CA ALA A 8 3.51 -6.64 -22.55
C ALA A 8 4.00 -7.95 -21.88
N GLY A 9 3.13 -8.96 -21.78
CA GLY A 9 3.52 -10.27 -21.25
C GLY A 9 3.67 -10.36 -19.73
N THR A 10 3.11 -9.39 -18.99
CA THR A 10 3.15 -9.35 -17.52
C THR A 10 1.87 -9.93 -16.92
N VAL A 11 1.42 -9.42 -15.77
CA VAL A 11 0.46 -10.11 -14.89
C VAL A 11 -0.83 -10.48 -15.58
N ARG A 12 -1.59 -9.55 -16.18
CA ARG A 12 -2.88 -9.86 -16.80
C ARG A 12 -2.75 -10.72 -18.06
N ALA A 13 -1.61 -10.64 -18.76
CA ALA A 13 -1.32 -11.49 -19.91
C ALA A 13 -1.00 -12.93 -19.51
N LEU A 14 -0.28 -13.12 -18.40
CA LEU A 14 0.08 -14.43 -17.83
C LEU A 14 -1.07 -15.05 -17.05
N LEU A 15 -1.91 -14.22 -16.43
CA LEU A 15 -2.99 -14.66 -15.55
C LEU A 15 -3.86 -15.74 -16.18
N PRO A 16 -4.37 -15.66 -17.43
CA PRO A 16 -5.21 -16.71 -18.03
C PRO A 16 -4.45 -17.97 -18.51
N THR A 17 -3.12 -17.99 -18.47
CA THR A 17 -2.31 -19.07 -19.04
C THR A 17 -2.15 -20.26 -18.08
N ALA A 18 -1.68 -21.40 -18.58
CA ALA A 18 -1.33 -22.55 -17.73
C ALA A 18 -0.08 -22.32 -16.85
N HIS A 19 0.56 -21.16 -16.96
CA HIS A 19 1.76 -20.85 -16.17
C HIS A 19 1.47 -20.38 -14.75
N VAL A 20 0.20 -20.13 -14.41
CA VAL A 20 -0.23 -19.67 -13.10
C VAL A 20 -1.09 -20.76 -12.48
N SER A 21 -0.70 -21.26 -11.32
CA SER A 21 -1.46 -22.26 -10.55
C SER A 21 -2.84 -21.72 -10.19
N ASP A 22 -3.79 -22.63 -9.96
CA ASP A 22 -5.16 -22.25 -9.62
C ASP A 22 -5.23 -21.43 -8.31
N ALA A 23 -4.38 -21.74 -7.33
CA ALA A 23 -4.31 -21.00 -6.07
C ALA A 23 -3.82 -19.56 -6.28
N THR A 24 -2.71 -19.39 -7.02
CA THR A 24 -2.16 -18.07 -7.33
C THR A 24 -3.14 -17.26 -8.19
N ARG A 25 -3.76 -17.89 -9.19
CA ARG A 25 -4.79 -17.28 -10.03
C ARG A 25 -5.97 -16.79 -9.19
N ALA A 26 -6.50 -17.63 -8.29
CA ALA A 26 -7.63 -17.26 -7.44
C ALA A 26 -7.29 -16.06 -6.56
N ALA A 27 -6.10 -16.03 -5.94
CA ALA A 27 -5.69 -14.91 -5.09
C ALA A 27 -5.51 -13.59 -5.87
N LEU A 28 -4.93 -13.63 -7.08
CA LEU A 28 -4.78 -12.43 -7.91
C LEU A 28 -6.13 -11.95 -8.47
N GLN A 29 -6.98 -12.88 -8.90
CA GLN A 29 -8.32 -12.56 -9.41
C GLN A 29 -9.19 -11.93 -8.32
N GLN A 30 -9.14 -12.45 -7.09
CA GLN A 30 -9.85 -11.86 -5.95
C GLN A 30 -9.46 -10.40 -5.71
N ARG A 31 -8.19 -10.04 -5.88
CA ARG A 31 -7.73 -8.64 -5.76
C ARG A 31 -8.22 -7.75 -6.90
N LEU A 32 -8.21 -8.26 -8.14
CA LEU A 32 -8.71 -7.53 -9.31
C LEU A 32 -10.22 -7.25 -9.23
N ASP A 33 -10.97 -8.22 -8.72
CA ASP A 33 -12.43 -8.19 -8.61
C ASP A 33 -12.91 -7.53 -7.31
N ALA A 34 -11.99 -7.17 -6.40
CA ALA A 34 -12.35 -6.50 -5.15
C ALA A 34 -13.17 -5.23 -5.43
N PRO A 35 -14.27 -5.01 -4.67
CA PRO A 35 -15.11 -3.83 -4.86
C PRO A 35 -14.30 -2.56 -4.57
N ALA A 36 -14.59 -1.51 -5.34
CA ALA A 36 -14.00 -0.19 -5.08
C ALA A 36 -14.58 0.44 -3.81
N ASP A 37 -15.86 0.16 -3.52
CA ASP A 37 -16.54 0.66 -2.35
C ASP A 37 -16.30 -0.27 -1.15
N TYR A 38 -15.80 0.30 -0.04
CA TYR A 38 -15.56 -0.40 1.21
C TYR A 38 -16.17 0.38 2.37
N THR A 39 -16.82 -0.31 3.31
CA THR A 39 -17.30 0.28 4.56
C THR A 39 -16.36 -0.16 5.69
N PRO A 40 -15.69 0.77 6.40
CA PRO A 40 -14.78 0.40 7.48
C PRO A 40 -15.49 -0.31 8.62
N GLN A 41 -14.85 -1.35 9.14
CA GLN A 41 -15.37 -2.19 10.21
C GLN A 41 -14.55 -2.08 11.50
N PHE A 42 -13.29 -1.66 11.43
CA PHE A 42 -12.43 -1.47 12.60
C PHE A 42 -12.18 0.00 12.93
N LEU A 43 -11.78 0.80 11.94
CA LEU A 43 -11.54 2.23 12.06
C LEU A 43 -12.87 2.99 12.07
N ALA A 44 -12.92 4.09 12.82
CA ALA A 44 -14.00 5.05 12.68
C ALA A 44 -13.97 5.67 11.27
N PRO A 45 -15.12 6.07 10.69
CA PRO A 45 -15.18 6.60 9.33
C PRO A 45 -14.17 7.73 9.04
N GLU A 46 -13.97 8.62 10.01
CA GLU A 46 -13.04 9.75 9.89
C GLU A 46 -11.58 9.30 9.89
N ALA A 47 -11.23 8.30 10.72
CA ALA A 47 -9.89 7.72 10.75
C ALA A 47 -9.59 6.90 9.48
N PHE A 48 -10.60 6.22 8.94
CA PHE A 48 -10.48 5.51 7.67
C PHE A 48 -10.26 6.49 6.51
N ALA A 49 -11.06 7.55 6.40
CA ALA A 49 -10.87 8.58 5.38
C ALA A 49 -9.50 9.28 5.49
N LEU A 50 -8.99 9.45 6.71
CA LEU A 50 -7.63 9.93 6.94
C LEU A 50 -6.58 8.95 6.42
N LEU A 51 -6.72 7.66 6.69
CA LEU A 51 -5.84 6.63 6.15
C LEU A 51 -5.88 6.60 4.62
N GLU A 52 -7.05 6.76 4.00
CA GLU A 52 -7.17 6.88 2.53
C GLU A 52 -6.39 8.08 2.00
N ALA A 53 -6.52 9.25 2.62
CA ALA A 53 -5.79 10.45 2.22
C ALA A 53 -4.26 10.27 2.40
N VAL A 54 -3.83 9.66 3.50
CA VAL A 54 -2.41 9.36 3.76
C VAL A 54 -1.88 8.37 2.71
N ALA A 55 -2.62 7.30 2.42
CA ALA A 55 -2.26 6.32 1.41
C ALA A 55 -2.16 6.96 0.02
N ALA A 56 -3.09 7.84 -0.36
CA ALA A 56 -3.04 8.57 -1.63
C ALA A 56 -1.86 9.55 -1.71
N CYS A 57 -1.45 10.15 -0.58
CA CYS A 57 -0.27 11.01 -0.50
C CYS A 57 1.04 10.20 -0.66
N LEU A 58 1.13 9.01 -0.07
CA LEU A 58 2.32 8.16 -0.10
C LEU A 58 2.45 7.35 -1.40
N PHE A 59 1.33 6.88 -1.94
CA PHE A 59 1.23 6.10 -3.17
C PHE A 59 0.34 6.83 -4.19
N PRO A 60 0.81 7.95 -4.77
CA PRO A 60 0.07 8.62 -5.84
C PRO A 60 -0.01 7.71 -7.08
N GLN A 61 -1.21 7.57 -7.64
CA GLN A 61 -1.50 6.68 -8.78
C GLN A 61 -2.02 7.48 -10.01
N PRO A 62 -1.21 8.39 -10.59
CA PRO A 62 -1.66 9.34 -11.62
C PRO A 62 -2.03 8.67 -12.95
N ASP A 63 -1.62 7.42 -13.15
CA ASP A 63 -1.91 6.60 -14.32
C ASP A 63 -3.30 5.93 -14.25
N ARG A 64 -3.94 5.92 -13.07
CA ARG A 64 -5.28 5.34 -12.84
C ARG A 64 -6.16 6.23 -11.95
N PRO A 65 -6.42 7.49 -12.34
CA PRO A 65 -7.14 8.44 -11.50
C PRO A 65 -8.61 8.04 -11.24
N GLU A 66 -9.22 7.24 -12.11
CA GLU A 66 -10.62 6.81 -11.98
C GLU A 66 -10.81 5.65 -11.01
N ARG A 67 -9.82 4.75 -10.92
CA ARG A 67 -9.88 3.54 -10.09
C ARG A 67 -8.49 3.22 -9.54
N PRO A 68 -7.99 4.03 -8.58
CA PRO A 68 -6.76 3.71 -7.88
C PRO A 68 -6.90 2.39 -7.11
N ILE A 69 -5.79 1.70 -6.89
CA ILE A 69 -5.74 0.53 -6.02
C ILE A 69 -6.02 1.01 -4.59
N PRO A 70 -7.12 0.56 -3.95
CA PRO A 70 -7.45 0.98 -2.60
C PRO A 70 -6.59 0.23 -1.59
N LEU A 71 -5.87 0.96 -0.72
CA LEU A 71 -4.95 0.36 0.27
C LEU A 71 -5.57 0.27 1.67
N ALA A 72 -6.30 1.29 2.09
CA ALA A 72 -6.92 1.38 3.41
C ALA A 72 -7.83 0.19 3.79
N PRO A 73 -8.63 -0.41 2.87
CA PRO A 73 -9.46 -1.56 3.21
C PRO A 73 -8.69 -2.77 3.78
N SER A 74 -7.51 -3.05 3.21
CA SER A 74 -6.69 -4.19 3.66
C SER A 74 -6.12 -3.98 5.05
N VAL A 75 -5.74 -2.74 5.38
CA VAL A 75 -5.30 -2.35 6.73
C VAL A 75 -6.47 -2.50 7.71
N ASP A 76 -7.64 -1.96 7.38
CA ASP A 76 -8.82 -2.02 8.26
C ASP A 76 -9.23 -3.47 8.55
N GLU A 77 -9.33 -4.33 7.54
CA GLU A 77 -9.66 -5.75 7.70
C GLU A 77 -8.60 -6.50 8.52
N ARG A 78 -7.31 -6.28 8.26
CA ARG A 78 -6.21 -6.89 9.03
C ARG A 78 -6.31 -6.52 10.51
N LEU A 79 -6.52 -5.24 10.81
CA LEU A 79 -6.69 -4.76 12.18
C LEU A 79 -7.96 -5.35 12.82
N LEU A 80 -9.06 -5.46 12.09
CA LEU A 80 -10.34 -6.05 12.53
C LEU A 80 -10.15 -7.50 12.96
N GLU A 81 -9.44 -8.28 12.14
CA GLU A 81 -9.15 -9.69 12.42
C GLU A 81 -8.03 -9.88 13.47
N GLY A 82 -7.22 -8.84 13.70
CA GLY A 82 -6.08 -8.93 14.60
C GLY A 82 -4.93 -9.77 14.03
N ARG A 83 -4.81 -9.83 12.70
CA ARG A 83 -3.68 -10.45 12.01
C ARG A 83 -2.42 -9.60 12.23
N SER A 84 -1.29 -10.26 12.49
CA SER A 84 0.04 -9.66 12.65
C SER A 84 1.07 -10.55 11.95
N ASP A 85 2.16 -9.95 11.50
CA ASP A 85 3.32 -10.63 10.90
C ASP A 85 4.24 -11.31 11.93
N GLY A 86 3.94 -11.17 13.23
CA GLY A 86 4.64 -11.84 14.32
C GLY A 86 5.81 -11.05 14.91
N TRP A 87 6.00 -9.79 14.51
CA TRP A 87 6.95 -8.89 15.15
C TRP A 87 6.35 -7.49 15.32
N ARG A 88 7.04 -6.61 16.06
CA ARG A 88 6.70 -5.20 16.25
C ARG A 88 7.90 -4.48 16.87
N TYR A 89 8.12 -3.20 16.53
CA TYR A 89 9.04 -2.36 17.30
C TYR A 89 8.64 -2.28 18.77
N ASP A 90 9.59 -2.48 19.69
CA ASP A 90 9.37 -2.35 21.13
C ASP A 90 8.88 -0.95 21.55
N ALA A 91 9.25 0.08 20.78
CA ALA A 91 8.84 1.47 20.95
C ALA A 91 7.37 1.76 20.62
N LEU A 92 6.65 0.86 19.95
CA LEU A 92 5.25 1.05 19.56
C LEU A 92 4.28 0.27 20.46
N PRO A 93 3.00 0.66 20.57
CA PRO A 93 1.96 -0.19 21.16
C PRO A 93 1.49 -1.28 20.17
N PRO A 94 0.60 -2.22 20.55
CA PRO A 94 0.02 -3.18 19.60
C PRO A 94 -0.66 -2.49 18.40
N ASP A 95 -0.67 -3.11 17.23
CA ASP A 95 -1.02 -2.52 15.93
C ASP A 95 -2.32 -1.71 15.93
N ARG A 96 -3.37 -2.26 16.56
CA ARG A 96 -4.68 -1.60 16.71
C ARG A 96 -4.59 -0.24 17.40
N GLU A 97 -3.77 -0.15 18.43
CA GLU A 97 -3.53 1.07 19.17
C GLU A 97 -2.57 1.98 18.40
N THR A 98 -1.52 1.40 17.79
CA THR A 98 -0.57 2.12 16.93
C THR A 98 -1.26 2.88 15.80
N TYR A 99 -2.16 2.23 15.06
CA TYR A 99 -2.90 2.88 13.98
C TYR A 99 -3.85 3.97 14.50
N ARG A 100 -4.55 3.74 15.61
CA ARG A 100 -5.45 4.75 16.18
C ARG A 100 -4.69 5.99 16.65
N LEU A 101 -3.60 5.80 17.38
CA LEU A 101 -2.77 6.89 17.88
C LEU A 101 -2.05 7.61 16.74
N GLY A 102 -1.42 6.86 15.83
CA GLY A 102 -0.65 7.43 14.73
C GLY A 102 -1.49 8.22 13.73
N LEU A 103 -2.68 7.73 13.37
CA LEU A 103 -3.62 8.49 12.53
C LEU A 103 -4.09 9.77 13.26
N GLY A 104 -4.46 9.68 14.53
CA GLY A 104 -4.78 10.86 15.33
C GLY A 104 -3.63 11.86 15.40
N ALA A 105 -2.40 11.37 15.51
CA ALA A 105 -1.20 12.20 15.59
C ALA A 105 -0.83 12.86 14.25
N ILE A 106 -1.06 12.22 13.10
CA ILE A 106 -0.97 12.86 11.78
C ILE A 106 -1.95 14.02 11.68
N GLN A 107 -3.18 13.82 12.15
CA GLN A 107 -4.22 14.85 12.17
C GLN A 107 -3.84 16.01 13.11
N GLU A 108 -3.26 15.74 14.28
CA GLU A 108 -2.68 16.79 15.15
C GLU A 108 -1.58 17.58 14.44
N THR A 109 -0.70 16.90 13.69
CA THR A 109 0.37 17.55 12.94
C THR A 109 -0.17 18.46 11.84
N ALA A 110 -1.18 18.01 11.08
CA ALA A 110 -1.85 18.84 10.09
C ALA A 110 -2.45 20.11 10.70
N GLN A 111 -3.14 19.96 11.83
CA GLN A 111 -3.72 21.07 12.58
C GLN A 111 -2.65 22.03 13.11
N ALA A 112 -1.54 21.52 13.66
CA ALA A 112 -0.46 22.34 14.19
C ALA A 112 0.29 23.13 13.10
N LEU A 113 0.50 22.54 11.93
CA LEU A 113 1.23 23.18 10.82
C LEU A 113 0.36 24.10 9.98
N PHE A 114 -0.93 23.77 9.81
CA PHE A 114 -1.78 24.41 8.79
C PHE A 114 -3.20 24.78 9.27
N GLN A 115 -3.58 24.46 10.51
CA GLN A 115 -4.92 24.72 11.08
C GLN A 115 -6.07 24.11 10.26
N GLN A 116 -5.81 22.99 9.60
CA GLN A 116 -6.72 22.29 8.71
C GLN A 116 -6.59 20.78 8.90
N ASP A 117 -7.66 20.06 8.58
CA ASP A 117 -7.65 18.60 8.62
C ASP A 117 -6.81 18.05 7.46
N PHE A 118 -6.03 17.00 7.72
CA PHE A 118 -5.10 16.44 6.72
C PHE A 118 -5.77 16.13 5.36
N PRO A 119 -6.98 15.53 5.31
CA PRO A 119 -7.63 15.25 4.02
C PRO A 119 -8.03 16.48 3.22
N THR A 120 -8.12 17.65 3.87
CA THR A 120 -8.50 18.93 3.23
C THR A 120 -7.32 19.76 2.76
N LEU A 121 -6.10 19.37 3.15
CA LEU A 121 -4.86 20.03 2.75
C LEU A 121 -4.58 19.84 1.25
N GLY A 122 -3.86 20.80 0.65
CA GLY A 122 -3.30 20.62 -0.69
C GLY A 122 -2.16 19.60 -0.70
N ALA A 123 -1.83 19.03 -1.87
CA ALA A 123 -0.83 17.97 -2.02
C ALA A 123 0.53 18.32 -1.39
N GLU A 124 1.05 19.52 -1.62
CA GLU A 124 2.33 19.96 -1.04
C GLU A 124 2.28 20.05 0.50
N GLN A 125 1.14 20.43 1.07
CA GLN A 125 0.95 20.51 2.52
C GLN A 125 0.83 19.11 3.13
N GLN A 126 0.11 18.19 2.49
CA GLN A 126 0.05 16.77 2.89
C GLN A 126 1.45 16.16 2.90
N GLN A 127 2.22 16.36 1.83
CA GLN A 127 3.61 15.91 1.75
C GLN A 127 4.46 16.49 2.88
N ARG A 128 4.27 17.77 3.22
CA ARG A 128 5.01 18.40 4.32
C ARG A 128 4.66 17.83 5.70
N VAL A 129 3.39 17.47 5.93
CA VAL A 129 3.00 16.73 7.14
C VAL A 129 3.68 15.37 7.16
N MET A 130 3.55 14.58 6.09
CA MET A 130 4.12 13.24 6.04
C MET A 130 5.64 13.22 6.13
N GLN A 131 6.32 14.22 5.55
CA GLN A 131 7.76 14.39 5.70
C GLN A 131 8.16 14.66 7.14
N ALA A 132 7.43 15.51 7.87
CA ALA A 132 7.72 15.78 9.28
C ALA A 132 7.59 14.52 10.14
N VAL A 133 6.59 13.67 9.86
CA VAL A 133 6.40 12.38 10.53
C VAL A 133 7.53 11.41 10.18
N ALA A 134 7.89 11.31 8.89
CA ALA A 134 9.00 10.49 8.42
C ALA A 134 10.36 10.90 9.03
N ASP A 135 10.59 12.20 9.18
CA ASP A 135 11.80 12.77 9.81
C ASP A 135 11.82 12.58 11.34
N GLY A 136 10.74 12.05 11.93
CA GLY A 136 10.62 11.85 13.38
C GLY A 136 10.51 13.15 14.18
N THR A 137 10.21 14.28 13.53
CA THR A 137 10.09 15.61 14.18
C THR A 137 8.72 16.29 14.00
N PRO A 138 7.58 15.56 13.91
CA PRO A 138 6.29 16.21 13.73
C PRO A 138 5.83 16.95 15.00
N PRO A 139 5.20 18.13 14.90
CA PRO A 139 4.46 18.69 16.01
C PRO A 139 3.21 17.85 16.34
N GLY A 140 2.88 17.74 17.63
CA GLY A 140 1.73 16.98 18.13
C GLY A 140 2.01 16.47 19.53
N ALA A 141 0.98 16.39 20.38
CA ALA A 141 1.16 15.91 21.75
C ALA A 141 1.33 14.39 21.78
N THR A 142 0.62 13.68 20.89
CA THR A 142 0.66 12.21 20.82
C THR A 142 2.07 11.68 20.48
N TRP A 143 2.83 12.41 19.64
CA TRP A 143 4.22 12.07 19.29
C TRP A 143 5.21 12.15 20.46
N GLN A 144 4.84 12.73 21.60
CA GLN A 144 5.67 12.68 22.81
C GLN A 144 5.71 11.28 23.44
N THR A 145 4.75 10.44 23.09
CA THR A 145 4.59 9.08 23.62
C THR A 145 4.62 8.00 22.55
N LEU A 146 4.38 8.37 21.28
CA LEU A 146 4.45 7.49 20.13
C LEU A 146 5.65 7.88 19.27
N ASP A 147 6.54 6.94 18.96
CA ASP A 147 7.67 7.20 18.07
C ASP A 147 7.16 7.42 16.62
N ALA A 148 7.29 8.66 16.14
CA ALA A 148 6.79 9.07 14.84
C ALA A 148 7.48 8.35 13.67
N SER A 149 8.80 8.19 13.76
CA SER A 149 9.59 7.55 12.70
C SER A 149 9.27 6.06 12.59
N ARG A 150 9.12 5.37 13.73
CA ARG A 150 8.72 3.96 13.76
C ARG A 150 7.29 3.76 13.28
N PHE A 151 6.37 4.62 13.69
CA PHE A 151 5.01 4.57 13.16
C PHE A 151 4.98 4.77 11.63
N PHE A 152 5.75 5.73 11.12
CA PHE A 152 5.85 5.97 9.68
C PHE A 152 6.42 4.75 8.94
N GLU A 153 7.49 4.15 9.46
CA GLU A 153 8.09 2.94 8.87
C GLU A 153 7.10 1.77 8.81
N GLU A 154 6.40 1.47 9.91
CA GLU A 154 5.38 0.40 9.97
C GLU A 154 4.27 0.65 8.94
N MET A 155 3.71 1.86 8.93
CA MET A 155 2.61 2.20 8.03
C MET A 155 3.07 2.17 6.57
N LEU A 156 4.26 2.70 6.26
CA LEU A 156 4.79 2.70 4.90
C LEU A 156 5.08 1.27 4.42
N ALA A 157 5.65 0.42 5.28
CA ALA A 157 5.89 -0.98 4.95
C ALA A 157 4.58 -1.71 4.63
N GLU A 158 3.58 -1.61 5.50
CA GLU A 158 2.27 -2.25 5.29
C GLU A 158 1.59 -1.76 4.01
N LEU A 159 1.57 -0.44 3.76
CA LEU A 159 0.99 0.12 2.54
C LEU A 159 1.76 -0.31 1.28
N THR A 160 3.09 -0.44 1.35
CA THR A 160 3.93 -0.95 0.25
C THR A 160 3.58 -2.39 -0.07
N GLU A 161 3.44 -3.24 0.95
CA GLU A 161 3.07 -4.65 0.78
C GLU A 161 1.69 -4.80 0.15
N ILE A 162 0.70 -4.05 0.64
CA ILE A 162 -0.66 -4.06 0.08
C ILE A 162 -0.63 -3.59 -1.38
N TYR A 163 0.10 -2.52 -1.68
CA TYR A 163 0.20 -1.99 -3.04
C TYR A 163 0.78 -3.03 -4.00
N TYR A 164 1.97 -3.58 -3.70
CA TYR A 164 2.64 -4.55 -4.58
C TYR A 164 2.06 -5.97 -4.52
N ALA A 165 1.16 -6.28 -3.58
CA ALA A 165 0.34 -7.48 -3.65
C ALA A 165 -0.72 -7.41 -4.77
N HIS A 166 -1.04 -6.21 -5.26
CA HIS A 166 -2.06 -6.01 -6.28
C HIS A 166 -1.54 -6.26 -7.71
N PRO A 167 -2.26 -7.01 -8.56
CA PRO A 167 -1.82 -7.33 -9.93
C PRO A 167 -1.46 -6.12 -10.79
N LEU A 168 -2.21 -5.01 -10.68
CA LEU A 168 -1.92 -3.80 -11.46
C LEU A 168 -0.59 -3.13 -11.06
N ALA A 169 -0.22 -3.16 -9.78
CA ALA A 169 1.06 -2.64 -9.31
C ALA A 169 2.23 -3.55 -9.75
N GLN A 170 2.00 -4.85 -9.75
CA GLN A 170 2.97 -5.83 -10.25
C GLN A 170 3.26 -5.64 -11.75
N GLU A 171 2.25 -5.25 -12.55
CA GLU A 171 2.48 -4.94 -13.97
C GLU A 171 3.40 -3.73 -14.16
N GLU A 172 3.29 -2.68 -13.34
CA GLU A 172 4.14 -1.48 -13.46
C GLU A 172 5.63 -1.82 -13.43
N ILE A 173 6.00 -2.81 -12.62
CA ILE A 173 7.40 -3.23 -12.43
C ILE A 173 7.78 -4.41 -13.31
N GLY A 174 6.91 -4.85 -14.22
CA GLY A 174 7.17 -5.99 -15.09
C GLY A 174 7.25 -7.32 -14.35
N TYR A 175 6.59 -7.46 -13.20
CA TYR A 175 6.69 -8.67 -12.39
C TYR A 175 6.01 -9.86 -13.07
N VAL A 176 6.72 -10.98 -13.10
CA VAL A 176 6.31 -12.25 -13.73
C VAL A 176 6.39 -13.44 -12.76
N GLY A 177 6.86 -13.23 -11.53
CA GLY A 177 7.11 -14.29 -10.55
C GLY A 177 5.86 -15.05 -10.09
N MET A 178 4.65 -14.52 -10.36
CA MET A 178 3.39 -15.23 -10.13
C MET A 178 3.16 -16.39 -11.10
N ALA A 179 3.90 -16.47 -12.21
CA ALA A 179 3.87 -17.60 -13.14
C ALA A 179 4.63 -18.80 -12.55
N ASP A 180 4.07 -19.37 -11.50
CA ASP A 180 4.64 -20.42 -10.65
C ASP A 180 4.69 -21.82 -11.29
N LEU A 181 4.18 -22.00 -12.52
CA LEU A 181 4.15 -23.28 -13.24
C LEU A 181 4.70 -23.21 -14.67
N PRO A 182 5.57 -24.15 -15.09
CA PRO A 182 6.33 -25.08 -14.25
C PRO A 182 7.25 -24.32 -13.27
N ALA A 183 7.90 -25.06 -12.37
CA ALA A 183 8.89 -24.46 -11.45
C ALA A 183 9.96 -23.66 -12.21
N TRP A 184 10.47 -22.62 -11.57
CA TRP A 184 11.60 -21.83 -12.08
C TRP A 184 12.88 -22.67 -12.07
N THR A 185 13.53 -22.76 -13.21
CA THR A 185 14.74 -23.56 -13.48
C THR A 185 15.95 -22.70 -13.85
N LYS A 186 15.72 -21.49 -14.36
CA LYS A 186 16.74 -20.48 -14.64
C LYS A 186 17.12 -19.76 -13.34
N ILE A 187 18.33 -20.04 -12.84
CA ILE A 187 18.82 -19.53 -11.54
C ILE A 187 20.09 -18.69 -11.69
N GLY A 188 20.63 -18.57 -12.91
CA GLY A 188 21.77 -17.70 -13.19
C GLY A 188 21.38 -16.23 -13.24
N LEU A 189 22.37 -15.35 -13.07
CA LEU A 189 22.16 -13.91 -13.15
C LEU A 189 21.64 -13.52 -14.54
N ASN A 190 20.51 -12.81 -14.58
CA ASN A 190 19.83 -12.36 -15.80
C ASN A 190 19.36 -13.48 -16.75
N GLU A 191 19.37 -14.74 -16.32
CA GLU A 191 18.68 -15.79 -17.06
C GLU A 191 17.16 -15.57 -16.98
N LYS A 192 16.47 -15.90 -18.07
CA LYS A 192 15.02 -15.78 -18.17
C LYS A 192 14.41 -17.10 -18.64
N GLU A 193 13.27 -17.46 -18.08
CA GLU A 193 12.39 -18.51 -18.61
C GLU A 193 11.74 -18.04 -19.91
N ASP A 194 11.35 -18.98 -20.77
CA ASP A 194 10.71 -18.68 -22.06
C ASP A 194 9.40 -17.88 -21.92
N ARG A 195 8.74 -18.01 -20.75
CA ARG A 195 7.50 -17.28 -20.40
C ARG A 195 7.75 -15.85 -19.93
N GLU A 196 9.00 -15.47 -19.64
CA GLU A 196 9.35 -14.10 -19.30
C GLU A 196 9.53 -13.32 -20.61
N VAL A 197 8.50 -12.58 -20.99
CA VAL A 197 8.59 -11.71 -22.17
C VAL A 197 9.69 -10.69 -21.92
N PRO A 198 10.64 -10.49 -22.85
CA PRO A 198 11.63 -9.43 -22.71
C PRO A 198 10.91 -8.10 -22.50
N MET A 199 11.27 -7.37 -21.43
CA MET A 199 10.92 -5.96 -21.37
C MET A 199 11.46 -5.31 -22.64
N GLY A 200 10.56 -4.82 -23.50
CA GLY A 200 10.91 -4.30 -24.82
C GLY A 200 11.91 -3.15 -24.75
N GLU A 201 12.70 -3.02 -25.82
CA GLU A 201 13.60 -1.89 -26.13
C GLU A 201 12.91 -0.52 -26.02
#